data_AF-A0AAU5XUL5-F1
#
_entry.id   AF-A0AAU5XUL5-F1
#
_cell.length_a   1.000
_cell.length_b   1.000
_cell.length_c   1.000
_cell.angle_alpha   90.00
_cell.angle_beta   90.00
_cell.angle_gamma   90.00
#
_symmetry.space_group_name_H-M   'P 1'
#
loop_
_entity.id
_entity.type
_entity.pdbx_description
1 polymer ?
#
loop_
_entity_poly.entity_id
_entity_poly.type
_entity_poly.pdbx_seq_one_letter_code
_entity_poly.pdbx_strand_id
1 'polypeptide(L)'
;MILITTAGKVGSAAALSLARREEPDVAAVAAEIAVSPAPHAGKTYWLTGPERLSYPDAAGVLSTVLGRPITFHPLTFEEQRQAMIDAGFPEAVAGMNAQALGLFAEGDSDWVTEDVPSLLGRPARAFRQFVADHAEMFSPSAPGKA
;
A
#
# COMPACT_ATOMS: atom_id res chain seq x y z
N MET A 1 -6.61 7.44 -8.23
CA MET A 1 -7.75 6.95 -9.04
C MET A 1 -7.54 5.46 -9.26
N ILE A 2 -8.39 4.62 -8.66
CA ILE A 2 -8.35 3.16 -8.80
C ILE A 2 -9.48 2.79 -9.78
N LEU A 3 -9.13 2.28 -10.95
CA LEU A 3 -10.09 1.68 -11.87
C LEU A 3 -10.35 0.24 -11.39
N ILE A 4 -11.49 0.04 -10.71
CA ILE A 4 -12.04 -1.30 -10.45
C ILE A 4 -12.99 -1.59 -11.61
N THR A 5 -12.53 -2.26 -12.65
CA THR A 5 -13.41 -2.78 -13.69
C THR A 5 -14.00 -4.11 -13.23
N THR A 6 -15.33 -4.14 -13.10
CA THR A 6 -16.12 -5.36 -12.95
C THR A 6 -15.82 -6.29 -14.13
N ALA A 7 -15.45 -7.54 -13.80
CA ALA A 7 -14.84 -8.57 -14.66
C ALA A 7 -13.32 -8.42 -14.88
N GLY A 8 -12.55 -8.96 -13.93
CA GLY A 8 -11.23 -9.55 -14.15
C GLY A 8 -10.20 -8.64 -14.81
N LYS A 9 -9.61 -7.74 -14.02
CA LYS A 9 -8.20 -7.30 -14.09
C LYS A 9 -8.00 -6.15 -13.10
N VAL A 10 -7.11 -6.34 -12.13
CA VAL A 10 -6.53 -5.24 -11.37
C VAL A 10 -5.14 -5.00 -11.95
N GLY A 11 -5.00 -3.90 -12.69
CA GLY A 11 -3.71 -3.39 -13.14
C GLY A 11 -3.32 -2.17 -12.32
N SER A 12 -2.07 -2.16 -11.87
CA SER A 12 -1.35 -1.10 -11.14
C SER A 12 -1.53 -1.02 -9.62
N ALA A 13 -0.38 -1.20 -8.98
CA ALA A 13 -0.05 -1.33 -7.56
C ALA A 13 -0.19 -0.05 -6.71
N ALA A 14 -1.03 0.92 -7.12
CA ALA A 14 -1.22 2.15 -6.35
C ALA A 14 -1.89 1.90 -4.99
N ALA A 15 -2.78 0.90 -4.89
CA ALA A 15 -3.42 0.53 -3.64
C ALA A 15 -2.44 -0.12 -2.64
N LEU A 16 -1.42 -0.82 -3.13
CA LEU A 16 -0.43 -1.50 -2.30
C LEU A 16 0.68 -0.56 -1.80
N SER A 17 1.00 0.50 -2.55
CA SER A 17 1.92 1.54 -2.09
C SER A 17 1.36 2.32 -0.90
N LEU A 18 0.04 2.57 -0.89
CA LEU A 18 -0.65 3.23 0.23
C LEU A 18 -0.81 2.29 1.43
N ALA A 19 -0.99 0.99 1.21
CA ALA A 19 -1.07 -0.01 2.27
C ALA A 19 0.27 -0.22 3.02
N ARG A 20 1.42 -0.03 2.34
CA ARG A 20 2.75 -0.30 2.93
C ARG A 20 3.20 0.76 3.96
N ARG A 21 2.50 1.90 4.02
CA ARG A 21 2.72 2.96 5.00
C ARG A 21 1.36 3.29 5.62
N GLU A 22 0.97 2.48 6.59
CA GLU A 22 -0.25 2.66 7.38
C GLU A 22 -0.33 4.13 7.84
N GLU A 23 -1.11 4.95 7.14
CA GLU A 23 -1.33 6.37 7.44
C GLU A 23 -1.64 6.61 8.94
N PRO A 24 -2.39 5.71 9.63
CA PRO A 24 -2.63 5.86 11.07
C PRO A 24 -1.41 5.63 11.95
N ASP A 25 -0.56 4.65 11.64
CA ASP A 25 0.63 4.35 12.47
C ASP A 25 1.73 5.39 12.24
N VAL A 26 1.89 5.88 11.00
CA VAL A 26 2.79 7.00 10.70
C VAL A 26 2.34 8.26 11.45
N ALA A 27 1.05 8.58 11.41
CA ALA A 27 0.50 9.72 12.12
C ALA A 27 0.61 9.56 13.65
N ALA A 28 0.33 8.38 14.20
CA ALA A 28 0.45 8.11 15.63
C ALA A 28 1.90 8.22 16.11
N VAL A 29 2.87 7.66 15.37
CA VAL A 29 4.29 7.79 15.69
C VAL A 29 4.74 9.24 15.62
N ALA A 30 4.33 9.97 14.58
CA ALA A 30 4.64 11.39 14.47
C ALA A 30 4.08 12.20 15.65
N ALA A 31 2.85 11.89 16.09
CA ALA A 31 2.22 12.52 17.24
C ALA A 31 2.97 12.20 18.54
N GLU A 32 3.36 10.95 18.78
CA GLU A 32 4.14 10.54 19.96
C GLU A 32 5.48 11.28 20.02
N ILE A 33 6.21 11.33 18.90
CA ILE A 33 7.49 12.04 18.80
C ILE A 33 7.29 13.55 19.05
N ALA A 34 6.19 14.13 18.57
CA ALA A 34 5.90 15.54 18.76
C ALA A 34 5.62 15.91 20.22
N VAL A 35 5.09 14.98 21.04
CA VAL A 35 4.85 15.20 22.48
C VAL A 35 6.17 15.30 23.25
N SER A 36 7.19 14.52 22.88
CA SER A 36 8.49 14.50 23.55
C SER A 36 9.63 14.37 22.53
N PRO A 37 10.06 15.47 21.85
CA PRO A 37 10.97 15.36 20.72
C PRO A 37 12.43 15.08 21.11
N ALA A 38 12.88 15.50 22.29
CA ALA A 38 14.29 15.43 22.67
C ALA A 38 14.87 13.99 22.68
N PRO A 39 14.17 12.95 23.18
CA PRO A 39 14.64 11.57 23.09
C PRO A 39 14.73 10.98 21.68
N HIS A 40 14.09 11.62 20.68
CA HIS A 40 14.05 11.15 19.29
C HIS A 40 14.99 11.92 18.36
N ALA A 41 15.66 12.95 18.86
CA ALA A 41 16.58 13.78 18.08
C ALA A 41 17.71 12.93 17.48
N GLY A 42 17.90 13.07 16.16
CA GLY A 42 18.94 12.36 15.40
C GLY A 42 18.67 10.87 15.16
N LYS A 43 17.49 10.36 15.52
CA LYS A 43 17.10 8.97 15.24
C LYS A 43 16.32 8.85 13.94
N THR A 44 16.48 7.72 13.26
CA THR A 44 15.70 7.33 12.08
C THR A 44 14.90 6.09 12.42
N TYR A 45 13.60 6.12 12.11
CA TYR A 45 12.68 5.01 12.33
C TYR A 45 12.12 4.52 11.00
N TRP A 46 12.04 3.21 10.85
CA TRP A 46 11.53 2.51 9.69
C TRP A 46 10.17 1.94 10.05
N LEU A 47 9.11 2.68 9.75
CA LEU A 47 7.75 2.28 10.14
C LEU A 47 7.22 1.23 9.17
N THR A 48 7.07 0.00 9.66
CA THR A 48 6.54 -1.14 8.88
C THR A 48 5.31 -1.73 9.55
N GLY A 49 4.52 -2.46 8.77
CA GLY A 49 3.48 -3.34 9.31
C GLY A 49 4.08 -4.52 10.11
N PRO A 50 3.24 -5.32 10.78
CA PRO A 50 3.66 -6.42 11.66
C PRO A 50 4.15 -7.65 10.90
N GLU A 51 3.95 -7.72 9.59
CA GLU A 51 4.28 -8.88 8.77
C GLU A 51 4.77 -8.47 7.38
N ARG A 52 5.56 -9.35 6.75
CA ARG A 52 5.93 -9.23 5.34
C ARG A 52 4.73 -9.62 4.50
N LEU A 53 4.42 -8.82 3.49
CA LEU A 53 3.27 -9.05 2.64
C LEU A 53 3.65 -8.89 1.17
N SER A 54 3.58 -9.99 0.41
CA SER A 54 3.74 -9.95 -1.04
C SER A 54 2.46 -9.44 -1.72
N TYR A 55 2.56 -9.02 -2.99
CA TYR A 55 1.39 -8.62 -3.76
C TYR A 55 0.32 -9.74 -3.90
N PRO A 56 0.69 -11.01 -4.14
CA PRO A 56 -0.23 -12.13 -4.06
C PRO A 56 -0.91 -12.30 -2.69
N ASP A 57 -0.16 -12.16 -1.58
CA ASP A 57 -0.72 -12.30 -0.24
C ASP A 57 -1.75 -11.22 0.05
N ALA A 58 -1.44 -9.98 -0.31
CA ALA A 58 -2.37 -8.86 -0.19
C ALA A 58 -3.67 -9.09 -1.00
N ALA A 59 -3.56 -9.63 -2.22
CA ALA A 59 -4.73 -10.01 -3.01
C ALA A 59 -5.57 -11.11 -2.33
N GLY A 60 -4.92 -12.06 -1.66
CA GLY A 60 -5.58 -13.08 -0.82
C GLY A 60 -6.30 -12.49 0.39
N VAL A 61 -5.68 -11.54 1.09
CA VAL A 61 -6.30 -10.80 2.20
C VAL A 61 -7.53 -10.03 1.71
N LEU A 62 -7.39 -9.27 0.63
CA LEU A 62 -8.50 -8.55 0.00
C LEU A 62 -9.64 -9.49 -0.40
N SER A 63 -9.31 -10.65 -1.01
CA SER A 63 -10.30 -11.63 -1.41
C SER A 63 -11.11 -12.15 -0.23
N THR A 64 -10.41 -12.44 0.87
CA THR A 64 -11.00 -12.97 2.10
C THR A 64 -11.90 -11.95 2.77
N VAL A 65 -11.43 -10.71 2.93
CA VAL A 65 -12.17 -9.66 3.64
C VAL A 65 -13.36 -9.15 2.82
N LEU A 66 -13.21 -9.04 1.49
CA LEU A 66 -14.25 -8.51 0.60
C LEU A 66 -15.21 -9.60 0.07
N GLY A 67 -14.96 -10.87 0.37
CA GLY A 67 -15.83 -11.99 -0.02
C GLY A 67 -15.93 -12.23 -1.53
N ARG A 68 -14.91 -11.85 -2.31
CA ARG A 68 -14.88 -12.02 -3.78
C ARG A 68 -13.46 -12.35 -4.26
N PRO A 69 -13.29 -13.11 -5.36
CA PRO A 69 -11.96 -13.43 -5.87
C PRO A 69 -11.25 -12.18 -6.40
N ILE A 70 -10.07 -11.89 -5.85
CA ILE A 70 -9.16 -10.82 -6.27
C ILE A 70 -7.79 -11.45 -6.51
N THR A 71 -7.26 -11.26 -7.72
CA THR A 71 -5.99 -11.84 -8.15
C THR A 71 -4.98 -10.75 -8.45
N PHE A 72 -3.72 -11.00 -8.08
CA PHE A 72 -2.60 -10.17 -8.49
C PHE A 72 -2.12 -10.58 -9.88
N HIS A 73 -1.95 -9.60 -10.77
CA HIS A 73 -1.34 -9.79 -12.08
C HIS A 73 -0.08 -8.93 -12.17
N PRO A 74 1.12 -9.53 -12.25
CA PRO A 74 2.34 -8.76 -12.41
C PRO A 74 2.32 -8.05 -13.77
N LEU A 75 2.71 -6.78 -13.77
CA LEU A 75 2.92 -5.99 -14.98
C LEU A 75 4.43 -5.85 -15.21
N THR A 76 4.83 -5.89 -16.48
CA THR A 76 6.16 -5.47 -16.89
C THR A 76 6.36 -3.97 -16.65
N PHE A 77 7.63 -3.53 -16.63
CA PHE A 77 7.96 -2.11 -16.54
C PHE A 77 7.19 -1.26 -17.57
N GLU A 78 7.14 -1.72 -18.81
CA GLU A 78 6.52 -0.97 -19.90
C GLU A 78 5.00 -0.92 -19.77
N GLU A 79 4.36 -2.02 -19.39
CA GLU A 79 2.91 -2.05 -19.12
C GLU A 79 2.54 -1.13 -17.96
N GLN A 80 3.34 -1.14 -16.89
CA GLN A 80 3.13 -0.28 -15.72
C GLN A 80 3.32 1.21 -16.06
N ARG A 81 4.37 1.53 -16.82
CA ARG A 81 4.67 2.89 -17.29
C ARG A 81 3.55 3.42 -18.19
N GLN A 82 3.14 2.63 -19.19
CA GLN A 82 2.11 3.03 -20.13
C GLN A 82 0.76 3.21 -19.44
N ALA A 83 0.38 2.31 -18.52
CA ALA A 83 -0.86 2.43 -17.75
C ALA A 83 -0.92 3.74 -16.93
N MET A 84 0.20 4.23 -16.41
CA MET A 84 0.25 5.51 -15.71
C MET A 84 0.15 6.71 -16.65
N ILE A 85 0.79 6.63 -17.82
CA ILE A 85 0.67 7.68 -18.85
C ILE A 85 -0.78 7.78 -19.32
N ASP A 86 -1.43 6.66 -19.58
CA ASP A 86 -2.85 6.60 -19.98
C ASP A 86 -3.77 7.15 -18.89
N ALA A 87 -3.36 7.06 -17.62
CA ALA A 87 -4.05 7.67 -16.47
C ALA A 87 -3.73 9.16 -16.28
N GLY A 88 -2.96 9.78 -17.16
CA GLY A 88 -2.66 11.22 -17.17
C GLY A 88 -1.40 11.64 -16.41
N PHE A 89 -0.56 10.70 -15.97
CA PHE A 89 0.70 11.04 -15.31
C PHE A 89 1.77 11.46 -16.33
N PRO A 90 2.65 12.43 -15.99
CA PRO A 90 3.82 12.75 -16.81
C PRO A 90 4.72 11.52 -17.00
N GLU A 91 5.31 11.38 -18.20
CA GLU A 91 6.13 10.22 -18.57
C GLU A 91 7.29 9.96 -17.59
N ALA A 92 7.97 11.01 -17.14
CA ALA A 92 9.06 10.87 -16.16
C ALA A 92 8.56 10.26 -14.83
N VAL A 93 7.37 10.68 -14.37
CA VAL A 93 6.76 10.15 -13.14
C VAL A 93 6.34 8.70 -13.33
N ALA A 94 5.77 8.36 -14.50
CA ALA A 94 5.40 7.00 -14.85
C ALA A 94 6.62 6.06 -14.88
N GLY A 95 7.72 6.49 -15.50
CA GLY A 95 8.97 5.72 -15.54
C GLY A 95 9.57 5.48 -14.16
N MET A 96 9.64 6.54 -13.33
CA MET A 96 10.12 6.42 -11.95
C MET A 96 9.28 5.45 -11.10
N ASN A 97 7.95 5.49 -11.24
CA ASN A 97 7.06 4.59 -10.51
C ASN A 97 7.19 3.15 -11.00
N ALA A 98 7.28 2.93 -12.31
CA ALA A 98 7.48 1.59 -12.87
C ALA A 98 8.80 0.97 -12.39
N GLN A 99 9.86 1.78 -12.29
CA GLN A 99 11.14 1.33 -11.74
C GLN A 99 11.03 0.95 -10.25
N ALA A 100 10.43 1.82 -9.43
CA ALA A 100 10.26 1.56 -8.00
C ALA A 100 9.45 0.27 -7.75
N LEU A 101 8.39 0.04 -8.53
CA LEU A 101 7.59 -1.18 -8.43
C LEU A 101 8.36 -2.45 -8.80
N GLY A 102 9.27 -2.37 -9.77
CA GLY A 102 10.19 -3.45 -10.10
C GLY A 102 11.08 -3.82 -8.91
N LEU A 103 11.70 -2.83 -8.27
CA LEU A 103 12.54 -3.04 -7.08
C LEU A 103 11.74 -3.67 -5.92
N PHE A 104 10.51 -3.22 -5.70
CA PHE A 104 9.64 -3.81 -4.68
C PHE A 104 9.26 -5.27 -4.97
N ALA A 105 9.13 -5.64 -6.25
CA ALA A 105 8.88 -7.03 -6.63
C ALA A 105 10.11 -7.92 -6.40
N GLU A 106 11.31 -7.34 -6.38
CA GLU A 106 12.58 -8.00 -6.07
C GLU A 106 12.88 -8.06 -4.55
N GLY A 107 11.98 -7.56 -3.71
CA GLY A 107 12.11 -7.62 -2.25
C GLY A 107 12.88 -6.45 -1.62
N ASP A 108 13.12 -5.37 -2.37
CA ASP A 108 13.76 -4.12 -1.90
C ASP A 108 12.92 -3.36 -0.85
N SER A 109 11.91 -4.00 -0.25
CA SER A 109 11.09 -3.46 0.83
C SER A 109 10.60 -4.55 1.79
N ASP A 110 11.21 -5.73 1.75
CA ASP A 110 10.80 -6.88 2.54
C ASP A 110 11.50 -6.88 3.90
N TRP A 111 11.29 -5.83 4.67
CA TRP A 111 11.75 -5.75 6.05
C TRP A 111 10.58 -5.45 6.99
N VAL A 112 10.66 -6.00 8.19
CA VAL A 112 9.75 -5.75 9.30
C VAL A 112 10.61 -5.27 10.45
N THR A 113 10.16 -4.23 11.14
CA THR A 113 10.87 -3.61 12.26
C THR A 113 9.97 -3.55 13.49
N GLU A 114 10.61 -3.35 14.64
CA GLU A 114 9.94 -3.17 15.93
C GLU A 114 9.73 -1.68 16.27
N ASP A 115 9.96 -0.77 15.32
CA ASP A 115 9.91 0.68 15.59
C ASP A 115 8.51 1.13 15.99
N VAL A 116 7.46 0.65 15.30
CA VAL A 116 6.07 0.98 15.64
C VAL A 116 5.69 0.39 17.01
N PRO A 117 5.90 -0.92 17.30
CA PRO A 117 5.70 -1.46 18.64
C PRO A 117 6.43 -0.72 19.75
N SER A 118 7.69 -0.36 19.50
CA SER A 118 8.55 0.31 20.49
C SER A 118 8.10 1.75 20.79
N LEU A 119 7.60 2.46 19.78
CA LEU A 119 7.17 3.86 19.92
C LEU A 119 5.74 3.97 20.44
N LEU A 120 4.83 3.08 20.02
CA LEU A 120 3.40 3.19 20.35
C LEU A 120 2.96 2.28 21.50
N GLY A 121 3.81 1.35 21.96
CA GLY A 121 3.46 0.39 23.00
C GLY A 121 2.36 -0.61 22.60
N ARG A 122 2.08 -0.73 21.30
CA ARG A 122 1.10 -1.67 20.71
C ARG A 122 1.63 -2.20 19.38
N PRO A 123 1.20 -3.40 18.93
CA PRO A 123 1.57 -3.88 17.61
C PRO A 123 1.23 -2.90 16.49
N ALA A 124 2.03 -2.92 15.42
CA ALA A 124 1.68 -2.26 14.17
C ALA A 124 0.36 -2.83 13.63
N ARG A 125 -0.41 -2.00 12.95
CA ARG A 125 -1.68 -2.42 12.36
C ARG A 125 -1.41 -3.38 11.20
N ALA A 126 -2.13 -4.49 11.18
CA ALA A 126 -2.04 -5.47 10.10
C ALA A 126 -2.86 -5.02 8.89
N PHE A 127 -2.38 -5.33 7.69
CA PHE A 127 -3.08 -5.00 6.44
C PHE A 127 -4.51 -5.53 6.39
N ARG A 128 -4.76 -6.73 6.96
CA ARG A 128 -6.11 -7.29 7.09
C ARG A 128 -7.05 -6.38 7.87
N GLN A 129 -6.57 -5.75 8.94
CA GLN A 129 -7.38 -4.83 9.74
C GLN A 129 -7.69 -3.58 8.94
N PHE A 130 -6.70 -3.03 8.23
CA PHE A 130 -6.91 -1.89 7.32
C PHE A 130 -8.00 -2.17 6.28
N VAL A 131 -7.93 -3.32 5.59
CA VAL A 131 -8.95 -3.68 4.60
C VAL A 131 -10.33 -3.84 5.23
N ALA A 132 -10.41 -4.36 6.45
CA ALA A 132 -11.68 -4.52 7.15
C ALA A 132 -12.28 -3.17 7.58
N ASP A 133 -11.45 -2.25 8.08
CA ASP A 133 -11.85 -0.91 8.53
C ASP A 133 -12.30 -0.02 7.37
N HIS A 134 -11.83 -0.31 6.15
CA HIS A 134 -12.07 0.48 4.95
C HIS A 134 -12.72 -0.31 3.81
N ALA A 135 -13.48 -1.37 4.10
CA ALA A 135 -14.05 -2.25 3.08
C ALA A 135 -14.89 -1.49 2.03
N GLU A 136 -15.53 -0.39 2.42
CA GLU A 136 -16.30 0.51 1.56
C GLU A 136 -15.46 1.18 0.46
N MET A 137 -14.18 1.47 0.69
CA MET A 137 -13.29 2.08 -0.32
C MET A 137 -13.05 1.13 -1.50
N PHE A 138 -13.20 -0.18 -1.27
CA PHE A 138 -13.01 -1.23 -2.26
C PHE A 138 -14.34 -1.67 -2.90
N SER A 139 -15.46 -1.09 -2.48
CA SER A 139 -16.75 -1.33 -3.13
C SER A 139 -16.73 -0.76 -4.55
N PRO A 140 -17.32 -1.44 -5.54
CA PRO A 140 -17.43 -0.88 -6.88
C PRO A 140 -18.13 0.47 -6.78
N SER A 141 -17.56 1.54 -7.34
CA SER A 141 -18.34 2.76 -7.53
C SER A 141 -19.52 2.42 -8.44
N ALA A 142 -20.72 2.92 -8.10
CA ALA A 142 -21.85 2.80 -8.98
C ALA A 142 -21.47 3.37 -10.36
N PRO A 143 -21.85 2.72 -11.47
CA PRO A 143 -21.52 3.22 -12.81
C PRO A 143 -22.02 4.66 -12.94
N GLY A 144 -21.08 5.57 -13.21
CA GLY A 144 -21.39 6.96 -13.52
C GLY A 144 -22.40 6.99 -14.66
N LYS A 145 -23.54 7.65 -14.44
CA LYS A 145 -24.53 7.86 -15.49
C LYS A 145 -23.85 8.59 -16.66
N ALA A 146 -24.08 8.03 -17.84
CA ALA A 146 -23.65 8.53 -19.15
C ALA A 146 -24.04 9.99 -19.40
#